data_AF-A0A2V8SRP9-F1
#
_entry.id   AF-A0A2V8SRP9-F1
#
_cell.length_a   1.000
_cell.length_b   1.000
_cell.length_c   1.000
_cell.angle_alpha   90.00
_cell.angle_beta   90.00
_cell.angle_gamma   90.00
#
_symmetry.space_group_name_H-M   'P 1'
#
loop_
_entity.id
_entity.type
_entity.pdbx_description
1 polymer ?
#
loop_
_entity_poly.entity_id
_entity_poly.type
_entity_poly.pdbx_seq_one_letter_code
_entity_poly.pdbx_strand_id
1 'polypeptide(L)'
;MKFILALVVGVVLGGAGAYFLFVGAPHAHLLKGETVRAPDAAGPPPGTAVVELDERFFNTLLSSIFKDLGKPAFPPKASAGCQNQVVIEPSADGTETSVVLQNNQVTVPLAFSGAYDVLFLGCQNFRGTAEANITFRFSPDEQTLYGQLNVVGVNVEGLSPLLSGPATAFVQGAINQRVNPLVLMRGQQLTLSIPVQAAGGTLKAQAREVREE
;
A
#
# COMPACT_ATOMS: atom_id res chain seq x y z
N MET A 1 -25.96 36.95 9.23
CA MET A 1 -25.58 36.15 8.04
C MET A 1 -24.16 36.43 7.54
N LYS A 2 -23.74 37.70 7.30
CA LYS A 2 -22.38 38.04 6.79
C LYS A 2 -21.21 37.49 7.64
N PHE A 3 -21.32 37.51 8.97
CA PHE A 3 -20.23 37.07 9.86
C PHE A 3 -20.03 35.55 9.91
N ILE A 4 -21.11 34.76 9.75
CA ILE A 4 -21.02 33.30 9.68
C ILE A 4 -20.34 32.88 8.38
N LEU A 5 -20.65 33.57 7.29
CA LEU A 5 -20.05 33.30 5.98
C LEU A 5 -18.54 33.62 5.97
N ALA A 6 -18.13 34.71 6.63
CA ALA A 6 -16.72 35.05 6.81
C ALA A 6 -15.97 34.02 7.67
N LEU A 7 -16.61 33.49 8.72
CA LEU A 7 -16.02 32.47 9.59
C LEU A 7 -15.87 31.14 8.85
N VAL A 8 -16.86 30.70 8.08
CA VAL A 8 -16.79 29.47 7.27
C VAL A 8 -15.69 29.59 6.21
N VAL A 9 -15.60 30.73 5.51
CA VAL A 9 -14.54 30.96 4.52
C VAL A 9 -13.16 30.98 5.19
N GLY A 10 -13.03 31.62 6.36
CA GLY A 10 -11.78 31.62 7.13
C GLY A 10 -11.36 30.22 7.59
N VAL A 11 -12.30 29.38 8.04
CA VAL A 11 -12.04 28.00 8.45
C VAL A 11 -11.68 27.12 7.24
N VAL A 12 -12.36 27.28 6.10
CA VAL A 12 -12.06 26.52 4.88
C VAL A 12 -10.69 26.90 4.31
N LEU A 13 -10.38 28.20 4.22
CA LEU A 13 -9.09 28.67 3.74
C LEU A 13 -7.95 28.35 4.71
N GLY A 14 -8.18 28.51 6.01
CA GLY A 14 -7.20 28.15 7.05
C GLY A 14 -6.97 26.64 7.12
N GLY A 15 -8.02 25.84 7.04
CA GLY A 15 -7.96 24.38 7.03
C GLY A 15 -7.27 23.84 5.78
N ALA A 16 -7.61 24.36 4.60
CA ALA A 16 -6.93 23.99 3.35
C ALA A 16 -5.46 24.43 3.34
N GLY A 17 -5.16 25.64 3.82
CA GLY A 17 -3.79 26.14 3.92
C GLY A 17 -2.93 25.29 4.87
N ALA A 18 -3.46 24.93 6.04
CA ALA A 18 -2.80 24.03 6.97
C ALA A 18 -2.58 22.64 6.37
N TYR A 19 -3.60 22.08 5.69
CA TYR A 19 -3.47 20.80 5.00
C TYR A 19 -2.32 20.81 3.99
N PHE A 20 -2.25 21.81 3.12
CA PHE A 20 -1.19 21.89 2.12
C PHE A 20 0.21 22.16 2.71
N LEU A 21 0.31 22.92 3.80
CA LEU A 21 1.59 23.24 4.45
C LEU A 21 2.16 22.08 5.27
N PHE A 22 1.31 21.29 5.94
CA PHE A 22 1.75 20.20 6.81
C PHE A 22 1.76 18.83 6.11
N VAL A 23 0.87 18.59 5.14
CA VAL A 23 0.78 17.30 4.41
C VAL A 23 1.61 17.30 3.12
N GLY A 24 1.86 18.47 2.54
CA GLY A 24 2.49 18.60 1.22
C GLY A 24 1.52 18.27 0.08
N ALA A 25 1.75 18.85 -1.11
CA ALA A 25 0.93 18.52 -2.28
C ALA A 25 0.99 17.00 -2.54
N PRO A 26 -0.14 16.31 -2.74
CA PRO A 26 -0.13 14.89 -3.06
C PRO A 26 0.61 14.71 -4.41
N HIS A 27 1.81 14.14 -4.36
CA HIS A 27 2.50 13.72 -5.56
C HIS A 27 1.86 12.40 -5.96
N ALA A 28 0.83 12.46 -6.79
CA ALA A 28 0.29 11.27 -7.42
C ALA A 28 1.40 10.68 -8.30
N HIS A 29 2.06 9.63 -7.82
CA HIS A 29 2.92 8.82 -8.66
C HIS A 29 2.08 8.35 -9.85
N LEU A 30 2.50 8.76 -11.06
CA LEU A 30 1.81 8.41 -12.31
C LEU A 30 1.60 6.89 -12.35
N LEU A 31 0.34 6.50 -12.44
CA LEU A 31 -0.06 5.10 -12.46
C LEU A 31 0.48 4.43 -13.73
N LYS A 32 1.43 3.51 -13.56
CA LYS A 32 1.98 2.73 -14.67
C LYS A 32 1.11 1.51 -14.98
N GLY A 33 1.08 1.09 -16.24
CA GLY A 33 0.32 -0.07 -16.73
C GLY A 33 -1.16 0.19 -17.01
N GLU A 34 -1.89 -0.87 -17.34
CA GLU A 34 -3.34 -0.91 -17.48
C GLU A 34 -3.95 -1.71 -16.33
N THR A 35 -5.19 -1.42 -15.92
CA THR A 35 -5.87 -2.19 -14.88
C THR A 35 -6.04 -3.64 -15.31
N VAL A 36 -5.69 -4.56 -14.41
CA VAL A 36 -5.88 -6.00 -14.62
C VAL A 36 -7.37 -6.29 -14.83
N ARG A 37 -7.68 -7.22 -15.75
CA ARG A 37 -9.05 -7.60 -16.09
C ARG A 37 -9.46 -8.87 -15.36
N ALA A 38 -10.76 -9.05 -15.19
CA ALA A 38 -11.32 -10.30 -14.71
C ALA A 38 -11.02 -11.47 -15.69
N PRO A 39 -11.14 -12.72 -15.23
CA PRO A 39 -10.89 -13.89 -16.04
C PRO A 39 -11.98 -14.05 -17.11
N ASP A 40 -11.62 -14.56 -18.28
CA ASP A 40 -12.62 -14.82 -19.33
C ASP A 40 -13.53 -15.95 -18.86
N ALA A 41 -14.84 -15.80 -19.04
CA ALA A 41 -15.83 -16.83 -18.66
C ALA A 41 -15.62 -18.17 -19.40
N ALA A 42 -14.86 -18.18 -20.50
CA ALA A 42 -14.51 -19.36 -21.27
C ALA A 42 -13.29 -20.14 -20.71
N GLY A 43 -12.63 -19.60 -19.68
CA GLY A 43 -11.41 -20.17 -19.09
C GLY A 43 -10.15 -19.95 -19.94
N PRO A 44 -8.97 -20.29 -19.39
CA PRO A 44 -7.71 -20.11 -20.10
C PRO A 44 -7.60 -21.03 -21.32
N PRO A 45 -7.04 -20.56 -22.45
CA PRO A 45 -6.98 -21.34 -23.68
C PRO A 45 -6.09 -22.59 -23.53
N PRO A 46 -6.35 -23.67 -24.29
CA PRO A 46 -5.58 -24.90 -24.23
C PRO A 46 -4.08 -24.66 -24.47
N GLY A 47 -3.23 -25.24 -23.62
CA GLY A 47 -1.78 -25.04 -23.67
C GLY A 47 -1.24 -23.88 -22.83
N THR A 48 -2.09 -23.21 -22.04
CA THR A 48 -1.67 -22.18 -21.08
C THR A 48 -1.37 -22.80 -19.71
N ALA A 49 -0.22 -22.47 -19.12
CA ALA A 49 0.08 -22.78 -17.72
C ALA A 49 -0.42 -21.62 -16.84
N VAL A 50 -1.31 -21.93 -15.89
CA VAL A 50 -1.83 -20.96 -14.91
C VAL A 50 -1.05 -21.11 -13.61
N VAL A 51 -0.59 -20.00 -13.04
CA VAL A 51 0.08 -19.96 -11.74
C VAL A 51 -0.76 -19.07 -10.83
N GLU A 52 -1.40 -19.68 -9.85
CA GLU A 52 -2.20 -19.00 -8.84
C GLU A 52 -1.34 -18.71 -7.61
N LEU A 53 -1.39 -17.47 -7.12
CA LEU A 53 -0.76 -17.06 -5.87
C LEU A 53 -1.86 -16.88 -4.83
N ASP A 54 -1.91 -17.78 -3.84
CA ASP A 54 -2.94 -17.75 -2.82
C ASP A 54 -2.60 -16.78 -1.67
N GLU A 55 -3.60 -16.53 -0.82
CA GLU A 55 -3.46 -15.70 0.37
C GLU A 55 -2.33 -16.19 1.30
N ARG A 56 -2.15 -17.51 1.40
CA ARG A 56 -1.15 -18.14 2.28
C ARG A 56 0.27 -17.83 1.84
N PHE A 57 0.52 -17.80 0.53
CA PHE A 57 1.81 -17.41 -0.03
C PHE A 57 2.19 -16.00 0.44
N PHE A 58 1.28 -15.03 0.29
CA PHE A 58 1.54 -13.65 0.70
C PHE A 58 1.72 -13.52 2.21
N ASN A 59 0.89 -14.18 3.01
CA ASN A 59 1.00 -14.13 4.47
C ASN A 59 2.27 -14.81 5.00
N THR A 60 2.73 -15.88 4.34
CA THR A 60 4.00 -16.54 4.67
C THR A 60 5.18 -15.62 4.34
N LEU A 61 5.16 -14.99 3.16
CA LEU A 61 6.18 -14.03 2.77
C LEU A 61 6.23 -12.84 3.73
N LEU A 62 5.08 -12.27 4.08
CA LEU A 62 4.97 -11.15 5.01
C LEU A 62 5.51 -11.52 6.39
N SER A 63 5.16 -12.72 6.89
CA SER A 63 5.68 -13.25 8.14
C SER A 63 7.21 -13.41 8.11
N SER A 64 7.76 -13.92 7.00
CA SER A 64 9.21 -13.99 6.78
C SER A 64 9.87 -12.61 6.77
N ILE A 65 9.26 -11.60 6.14
CA ILE A 65 9.77 -10.22 6.16
C ILE A 65 9.87 -9.72 7.61
N PHE A 66 8.80 -9.86 8.40
CA PHE A 66 8.83 -9.43 9.80
C PHE A 66 9.88 -10.17 10.63
N LYS A 67 10.03 -11.47 10.39
CA LYS A 67 10.96 -12.34 11.13
C LYS A 67 12.42 -12.09 10.76
N ASP A 68 12.71 -12.00 9.48
CA ASP A 68 14.09 -12.05 8.95
C ASP A 68 14.63 -10.66 8.60
N LEU A 69 13.77 -9.72 8.18
CA LEU A 69 14.16 -8.36 7.80
C LEU A 69 13.76 -7.30 8.84
N GLY A 70 12.86 -7.65 9.77
CA GLY A 70 12.34 -6.75 10.79
C GLY A 70 11.16 -5.91 10.30
N LYS A 71 10.71 -4.99 11.17
CA LYS A 71 9.51 -4.17 10.94
C LYS A 71 9.78 -3.08 9.90
N PRO A 72 8.99 -2.99 8.81
CA PRO A 72 9.10 -1.89 7.85
C PRO A 72 8.85 -0.54 8.54
N ALA A 73 9.79 0.39 8.40
CA ALA A 73 9.69 1.74 8.96
C ALA A 73 9.79 2.80 7.86
N PHE A 74 8.90 3.78 7.88
CA PHE A 74 8.75 4.82 6.87
C PHE A 74 8.94 6.21 7.49
N PRO A 75 10.13 6.82 7.35
CA PRO A 75 10.34 8.22 7.75
C PRO A 75 9.86 9.17 6.63
N PRO A 76 8.93 10.11 6.86
CA PRO A 76 8.51 11.09 5.85
C PRO A 76 9.57 12.18 5.61
N LYS A 77 10.46 12.48 6.56
CA LYS A 77 11.68 13.31 6.46
C LYS A 77 12.19 13.50 7.90
N ALA A 78 13.49 13.33 8.14
CA ALA A 78 14.06 13.53 9.47
C ALA A 78 13.94 15.01 9.88
N SER A 79 13.29 15.30 11.01
CA SER A 79 13.34 16.61 11.68
C SER A 79 14.16 16.50 12.95
N ALA A 80 14.81 17.59 13.37
CA ALA A 80 15.63 17.61 14.57
C ALA A 80 14.78 17.30 15.82
N GLY A 81 14.91 16.09 16.38
CA GLY A 81 14.38 15.72 17.72
C GLY A 81 13.29 14.65 17.76
N CYS A 82 12.61 14.34 16.65
CA CYS A 82 11.61 13.27 16.57
C CYS A 82 11.83 12.46 15.28
N GLN A 83 11.79 11.13 15.38
CA GLN A 83 12.04 10.28 14.21
C GLN A 83 11.01 10.48 13.11
N ASN A 84 9.82 11.00 13.45
CA ASN A 84 8.67 11.18 12.55
C ASN A 84 8.55 9.95 11.68
N GLN A 85 8.00 8.85 12.18
CA GLN A 85 7.99 7.61 11.42
C GLN A 85 6.72 6.83 11.66
N VAL A 86 6.31 6.10 10.63
CA VAL A 86 5.29 5.06 10.71
C VAL A 86 6.00 3.72 10.55
N VAL A 87 5.79 2.82 11.51
CA VAL A 87 6.31 1.46 11.53
C VAL A 87 5.15 0.51 11.35
N ILE A 88 5.25 -0.42 10.41
CA ILE A 88 4.27 -1.48 10.25
C ILE A 88 4.55 -2.56 11.29
N GLU A 89 3.53 -2.90 12.06
CA GLU A 89 3.57 -3.87 13.13
C GLU A 89 2.98 -5.20 12.65
N PRO A 90 3.45 -6.36 13.14
CA PRO A 90 2.81 -7.64 12.83
C PRO A 90 1.36 -7.69 13.32
N SER A 91 1.06 -7.04 14.45
CA SER A 91 -0.29 -6.93 14.98
C SER A 91 -0.47 -5.75 15.93
N ALA A 92 -1.70 -5.25 16.02
CA ALA A 92 -2.16 -4.24 16.97
C ALA A 92 -3.66 -4.36 17.18
N ASP A 93 -4.09 -4.27 18.44
CA ASP A 93 -5.50 -4.07 18.81
C ASP A 93 -6.44 -5.12 18.19
N GLY A 94 -5.98 -6.38 18.19
CA GLY A 94 -6.71 -7.52 17.62
C GLY A 94 -6.65 -7.64 16.10
N THR A 95 -6.03 -6.67 15.41
CA THR A 95 -5.79 -6.69 13.96
C THR A 95 -4.39 -7.21 13.66
N GLU A 96 -4.31 -8.23 12.81
CA GLU A 96 -3.05 -8.75 12.28
C GLU A 96 -2.75 -8.08 10.94
N THR A 97 -1.49 -7.73 10.71
CA THR A 97 -1.04 -7.25 9.40
C THR A 97 -0.97 -8.44 8.46
N SER A 98 -1.92 -8.52 7.53
CA SER A 98 -2.05 -9.64 6.61
C SER A 98 -2.59 -9.18 5.26
N VAL A 99 -2.47 -10.05 4.27
CA VAL A 99 -3.13 -9.95 2.98
C VAL A 99 -4.36 -10.85 3.04
N VAL A 100 -5.51 -10.31 2.63
CA VAL A 100 -6.79 -11.02 2.58
C VAL A 100 -7.33 -10.96 1.16
N LEU A 101 -7.59 -12.14 0.58
CA LEU A 101 -8.17 -12.28 -0.76
C LEU A 101 -9.63 -12.70 -0.61
N GLN A 102 -10.56 -11.76 -0.69
CA GLN A 102 -11.99 -12.03 -0.56
C GLN A 102 -12.80 -11.22 -1.57
N ASN A 103 -13.85 -11.82 -2.13
CA ASN A 103 -14.77 -11.16 -3.06
C ASN A 103 -14.08 -10.54 -4.29
N ASN A 104 -13.08 -11.23 -4.84
CA ASN A 104 -12.25 -10.73 -5.96
C ASN A 104 -11.56 -9.39 -5.66
N GLN A 105 -11.29 -9.11 -4.39
CA GLN A 105 -10.57 -7.92 -3.95
C GLN A 105 -9.44 -8.32 -3.00
N VAL A 106 -8.35 -7.55 -3.07
CA VAL A 106 -7.22 -7.69 -2.17
C VAL A 106 -7.27 -6.58 -1.15
N THR A 107 -7.57 -6.97 0.09
CA THR A 107 -7.59 -6.08 1.25
C THR A 107 -6.39 -6.39 2.13
N VAL A 108 -5.85 -5.35 2.73
CA VAL A 108 -4.67 -5.41 3.59
C VAL A 108 -5.01 -4.73 4.91
N PRO A 109 -5.52 -5.48 5.90
CA PRO A 109 -5.51 -5.01 7.28
C PRO A 109 -4.05 -4.81 7.72
N LEU A 110 -3.77 -3.68 8.34
CA LEU A 110 -2.44 -3.25 8.74
C LEU A 110 -2.49 -2.77 10.18
N ALA A 111 -1.57 -3.25 11.00
CA ALA A 111 -1.23 -2.66 12.28
C ALA A 111 -0.04 -1.72 12.10
N PHE A 112 -0.06 -0.57 12.78
CA PHE A 112 1.06 0.36 12.74
C PHE A 112 1.32 1.00 14.10
N SER A 113 2.56 1.44 14.28
CA SER A 113 3.01 2.28 15.38
C SER A 113 3.85 3.41 14.84
N GLY A 114 4.16 4.40 15.66
CA GLY A 114 4.99 5.49 15.22
C GLY A 114 5.13 6.60 16.22
N ALA A 115 5.85 7.64 15.79
CA ALA A 115 5.95 8.88 16.51
C ALA A 115 5.90 10.04 15.53
N TYR A 116 5.28 11.16 15.91
CA TYR A 116 5.26 12.39 15.13
C TYR A 116 5.41 13.59 16.05
N ASP A 117 6.09 14.61 15.56
CA ASP A 117 6.25 15.87 16.28
C ASP A 117 4.98 16.71 16.20
N VAL A 118 4.42 17.02 17.36
CA VAL A 118 3.28 17.93 17.47
C VAL A 118 3.78 19.27 17.97
N LEU A 119 3.48 20.31 17.19
CA LEU A 119 3.85 21.68 17.55
C LEU A 119 3.41 22.00 18.99
N PHE A 120 4.36 22.47 19.81
CA PHE A 120 4.22 22.78 21.26
C PHE A 120 4.09 21.59 22.23
N LEU A 121 3.78 20.38 21.76
CA LEU A 121 3.63 19.17 22.61
C LEU A 121 4.82 18.20 22.48
N GLY A 122 5.69 18.41 21.49
CA GLY A 122 6.85 17.57 21.21
C GLY A 122 6.47 16.24 20.56
N CYS A 123 7.40 15.29 20.60
CA CYS A 123 7.27 13.99 19.94
C CYS A 123 6.21 13.12 20.63
N GLN A 124 5.10 12.87 19.93
CA GLN A 124 4.00 12.05 20.40
C GLN A 124 4.03 10.67 19.73
N ASN A 125 3.91 9.62 20.55
CA ASN A 125 3.77 8.27 20.04
C ASN A 125 2.32 7.99 19.66
N PHE A 126 2.12 7.18 18.63
CA PHE A 126 0.81 6.70 18.22
C PHE A 126 0.89 5.24 17.82
N ARG A 127 -0.26 4.57 17.90
CA ARG A 127 -0.47 3.23 17.40
C ARG A 127 -1.87 3.16 16.82
N GLY A 128 -2.11 2.20 15.94
CA GLY A 128 -3.45 1.87 15.55
C GLY A 128 -3.48 0.88 14.41
N THR A 129 -4.61 0.89 13.71
CA THR A 129 -4.91 -0.04 12.64
C THR A 129 -5.37 0.72 11.40
N ALA A 130 -5.03 0.20 10.23
CA ALA A 130 -5.41 0.74 8.95
C ALA A 130 -5.96 -0.38 8.07
N GLU A 131 -6.86 0.00 7.18
CA GLU A 131 -7.39 -0.87 6.14
C GLU A 131 -6.99 -0.29 4.79
N ALA A 132 -6.41 -1.12 3.93
CA ALA A 132 -6.00 -0.72 2.60
C ALA A 132 -6.49 -1.71 1.54
N ASN A 133 -6.69 -1.22 0.31
CA ASN A 133 -7.02 -2.05 -0.84
C ASN A 133 -5.90 -1.96 -1.89
N ILE A 134 -5.60 -3.07 -2.56
CA ILE A 134 -4.62 -3.11 -3.64
C ILE A 134 -5.34 -3.19 -5.00
N THR A 135 -4.98 -2.29 -5.91
CA THR A 135 -5.38 -2.37 -7.32
C THR A 135 -4.20 -2.82 -8.17
N PHE A 136 -4.38 -3.87 -8.97
CA PHE A 136 -3.31 -4.38 -9.81
C PHE A 136 -3.31 -3.73 -11.20
N ARG A 137 -2.10 -3.43 -11.69
CA ARG A 137 -1.90 -2.85 -13.02
C ARG A 137 -0.76 -3.54 -13.74
N PHE A 138 -1.02 -4.07 -14.93
CA PHE A 138 -0.01 -4.76 -15.73
C PHE A 138 0.52 -3.82 -16.82
N SER A 139 1.85 -3.70 -16.94
CA SER A 139 2.50 -3.05 -18.07
C SER A 139 3.05 -4.12 -19.02
N PRO A 140 2.48 -4.26 -20.23
CA PRO A 140 2.98 -5.20 -21.22
C PRO A 140 4.39 -4.85 -21.70
N ASP A 141 4.69 -3.56 -21.84
CA ASP A 141 5.98 -3.05 -22.30
C ASP A 141 7.10 -3.36 -21.30
N GLU A 142 6.85 -3.13 -20.01
CA GLU A 142 7.80 -3.45 -18.94
C GLU A 142 7.70 -4.91 -18.48
N GLN A 143 6.76 -5.69 -19.03
CA GLN A 143 6.41 -7.05 -18.58
C GLN A 143 6.29 -7.12 -17.04
N THR A 144 5.67 -6.12 -16.42
CA THR A 144 5.69 -5.95 -14.95
C THR A 144 4.29 -5.78 -14.40
N LEU A 145 3.98 -6.53 -13.34
CA LEU A 145 2.77 -6.37 -12.54
C LEU A 145 3.04 -5.40 -11.39
N TYR A 146 2.37 -4.26 -11.42
CA TYR A 146 2.36 -3.28 -10.35
C TYR A 146 1.14 -3.45 -9.46
N GLY A 147 1.30 -3.15 -8.18
CA GLY A 147 0.22 -2.93 -7.24
C GLY A 147 0.15 -1.47 -6.83
N GLN A 148 -1.06 -0.96 -6.65
CA GLN A 148 -1.30 0.32 -6.00
C GLN A 148 -2.08 0.07 -4.71
N LEU A 149 -1.42 0.30 -3.59
CA LEU A 149 -2.02 0.24 -2.27
C LEU A 149 -2.73 1.57 -1.96
N ASN A 150 -3.99 1.49 -1.57
CA ASN A 150 -4.81 2.64 -1.21
C ASN A 150 -5.34 2.45 0.21
N VAL A 151 -4.82 3.21 1.16
CA VAL A 151 -5.35 3.22 2.53
C VAL A 151 -6.74 3.87 2.55
N VAL A 152 -7.76 3.10 2.89
CA VAL A 152 -9.17 3.52 2.91
C VAL A 152 -9.65 3.90 4.31
N GLY A 153 -9.10 3.29 5.36
CA GLY A 153 -9.46 3.54 6.74
C GLY A 153 -8.23 3.58 7.63
N VAL A 154 -8.23 4.47 8.63
CA VAL A 154 -7.21 4.52 9.68
C VAL A 154 -7.90 4.81 11.00
N ASN A 155 -7.65 3.96 11.98
CA ASN A 155 -8.01 4.14 13.37
C ASN A 155 -6.73 4.37 14.17
N VAL A 156 -6.60 5.54 14.80
CA VAL A 156 -5.43 5.90 15.61
C VAL A 156 -5.85 5.91 17.08
N GLU A 157 -5.15 5.14 17.90
CA GLU A 157 -5.35 5.05 19.34
C GLU A 157 -4.43 6.00 20.11
N GLY A 158 -4.83 6.34 21.34
CA GLY A 158 -4.03 7.17 22.25
C GLY A 158 -4.04 8.68 21.95
N LEU A 159 -4.79 9.12 20.92
CA LEU A 159 -4.96 10.54 20.57
C LEU A 159 -6.36 11.04 20.87
N SER A 160 -6.47 12.31 21.26
CA SER A 160 -7.75 12.98 21.40
C SER A 160 -8.46 13.06 20.03
N PRO A 161 -9.81 13.04 19.96
CA PRO A 161 -10.55 13.13 18.69
C PRO A 161 -10.24 14.36 17.84
N LEU A 162 -9.70 15.43 18.45
CA LEU A 162 -9.25 16.63 17.75
C LEU A 162 -7.93 16.43 16.99
N LEU A 163 -7.10 15.48 17.43
CA LEU A 163 -5.76 15.19 16.89
C LEU A 163 -5.75 13.97 15.95
N SER A 164 -6.84 13.19 15.91
CA SER A 164 -6.93 11.98 15.07
C SER A 164 -6.94 12.29 13.57
N GLY A 165 -7.61 13.37 13.14
CA GLY A 165 -7.67 13.77 11.73
C GLY A 165 -6.28 13.99 11.10
N PRO A 166 -5.43 14.87 11.68
CA PRO A 166 -4.07 15.06 11.21
C PRO A 166 -3.20 13.80 11.24
N ALA A 167 -3.32 12.97 12.29
CA ALA A 167 -2.59 11.71 12.39
C ALA A 167 -3.02 10.70 11.31
N THR A 168 -4.31 10.59 11.04
CA THR A 168 -4.83 9.77 9.94
C THR A 168 -4.29 10.22 8.59
N ALA A 169 -4.31 11.53 8.30
CA ALA A 169 -3.75 12.05 7.05
C ALA A 169 -2.24 11.80 6.94
N PHE A 170 -1.51 11.90 8.05
CA PHE A 170 -0.09 11.58 8.12
C PHE A 170 0.19 10.10 7.82
N VAL A 171 -0.53 9.18 8.47
CA VAL A 171 -0.39 7.73 8.25
C VAL A 171 -0.76 7.36 6.81
N GLN A 172 -1.90 7.85 6.31
CA GLN A 172 -2.32 7.65 4.93
C GLN A 172 -1.27 8.15 3.94
N GLY A 173 -0.74 9.37 4.14
CA GLY A 173 0.29 9.95 3.30
C GLY A 173 1.59 9.15 3.34
N ALA A 174 2.07 8.80 4.54
CA ALA A 174 3.32 8.06 4.73
C ALA A 174 3.26 6.67 4.08
N ILE A 175 2.15 5.94 4.25
CA ILE A 175 1.98 4.61 3.65
C ILE A 175 1.78 4.74 2.14
N ASN A 176 0.80 5.53 1.68
CA ASN A 176 0.47 5.63 0.25
C ASN A 176 1.65 6.17 -0.58
N GLN A 177 2.45 7.11 -0.08
CA GLN A 177 3.54 7.70 -0.86
C GLN A 177 4.81 6.84 -0.86
N ARG A 178 5.05 6.06 0.20
CA ARG A 178 6.29 5.26 0.32
C ARG A 178 6.16 3.87 -0.24
N VAL A 179 4.97 3.29 -0.13
CA VAL A 179 4.70 1.92 -0.58
C VAL A 179 4.39 1.88 -2.07
N ASN A 180 3.83 2.95 -2.64
CA ASN A 180 3.49 2.97 -4.06
C ASN A 180 4.59 3.51 -4.98
N PRO A 181 4.72 2.95 -6.20
CA PRO A 181 4.04 1.75 -6.68
C PRO A 181 4.70 0.48 -6.12
N LEU A 182 3.88 -0.50 -5.74
CA LEU A 182 4.37 -1.85 -5.42
C LEU A 182 4.79 -2.55 -6.72
N VAL A 183 5.97 -3.15 -6.73
CA VAL A 183 6.39 -4.04 -7.83
C VAL A 183 6.23 -5.47 -7.35
N LEU A 184 5.21 -6.17 -7.87
CA LEU A 184 4.86 -7.51 -7.39
C LEU A 184 5.62 -8.59 -8.16
N MET A 185 5.65 -8.45 -9.49
CA MET A 185 6.33 -9.40 -10.36
C MET A 185 6.92 -8.69 -11.56
N ARG A 186 8.19 -8.99 -11.87
CA ARG A 186 8.83 -8.59 -13.13
C ARG A 186 8.95 -9.80 -14.05
N GLY A 187 8.72 -9.63 -15.34
CA GLY A 187 8.74 -10.74 -16.31
C GLY A 187 10.08 -11.46 -16.40
N GLN A 188 11.18 -10.80 -16.03
CA GLN A 188 12.52 -11.42 -15.94
C GLN A 188 12.59 -12.51 -14.86
N GLN A 189 11.73 -12.43 -13.84
CA GLN A 189 11.65 -13.39 -12.73
C GLN A 189 10.75 -14.59 -13.06
N LEU A 190 9.97 -14.52 -14.15
CA LEU A 190 9.17 -15.64 -14.69
C LEU A 190 9.99 -16.52 -15.66
N THR A 191 11.30 -16.66 -15.41
CA THR A 191 12.13 -17.57 -16.20
C THR A 191 12.02 -18.98 -15.60
N LEU A 192 11.02 -19.74 -16.05
CA LEU A 192 10.94 -21.16 -15.76
C LEU A 192 11.98 -21.89 -16.62
N SER A 193 13.19 -22.10 -16.07
CA SER A 193 14.20 -22.96 -16.68
C SER A 193 13.77 -24.42 -16.54
N ILE A 194 12.77 -24.83 -17.31
CA ILE A 194 12.35 -26.23 -17.40
C ILE A 194 13.28 -26.88 -18.43
N PRO A 195 14.21 -27.76 -18.01
CA PRO A 195 15.04 -28.50 -18.96
C PRO A 195 14.15 -29.49 -19.71
N VAL A 196 13.65 -29.10 -20.88
CA VAL A 196 12.99 -30.00 -21.83
C VAL A 196 14.06 -30.86 -22.51
N GLN A 197 14.48 -31.92 -21.82
CA GLN A 197 15.45 -32.91 -22.29
C GLN A 197 15.03 -33.56 -23.63
N ALA A 198 13.75 -33.49 -24.00
CA ALA A 198 13.22 -34.01 -25.26
C ALA A 198 13.30 -33.05 -26.46
N ALA A 199 13.61 -31.75 -26.26
CA ALA A 199 13.52 -30.73 -27.32
C ALA A 199 14.82 -29.94 -27.57
N GLY A 200 15.89 -30.16 -26.78
CA GLY A 200 17.21 -29.57 -27.02
C GLY A 200 17.29 -28.03 -26.95
N GLY A 201 16.31 -27.36 -26.34
CA GLY A 201 16.23 -25.89 -26.28
C GLY A 201 15.79 -25.35 -24.91
N THR A 202 15.91 -24.03 -24.73
CA THR A 202 15.45 -23.30 -23.54
C THR A 202 14.03 -22.79 -23.74
N LEU A 203 13.12 -23.09 -22.82
CA LEU A 203 11.79 -22.47 -22.78
C LEU A 203 11.89 -21.06 -22.20
N LYS A 204 11.34 -20.07 -22.92
CA LYS A 204 11.19 -18.70 -22.44
C LYS A 204 9.70 -18.37 -22.36
N ALA A 205 9.21 -18.11 -21.16
CA ALA A 205 7.86 -17.62 -20.93
C ALA A 205 7.82 -16.09 -21.05
N GLN A 206 6.78 -15.55 -21.67
CA GLN A 206 6.47 -14.13 -21.67
C GLN A 206 5.01 -13.96 -21.26
N ALA A 207 4.74 -13.02 -20.36
CA ALA A 207 3.39 -12.75 -19.89
C ALA A 207 2.66 -11.95 -20.97
N ARG A 208 1.65 -12.56 -21.58
CA ARG A 208 0.78 -11.87 -22.54
C ARG A 208 -0.28 -11.05 -21.83
N GLU A 209 -0.80 -11.57 -20.72
CA GLU A 209 -1.91 -11.00 -19.97
C GLU A 209 -1.83 -11.41 -18.50
N VAL A 210 -2.37 -10.58 -17.62
CA VAL A 210 -2.58 -10.88 -16.19
C VAL A 210 -4.06 -10.68 -15.90
N ARG A 211 -4.64 -11.56 -15.07
CA ARG A 211 -6.06 -11.56 -14.70
C ARG A 211 -6.22 -11.70 -13.18
N GLU A 212 -7.26 -11.09 -12.63
CA GLU A 212 -7.63 -11.20 -11.21
C GLU A 212 -8.61 -12.37 -11.05
N GLU A 213 -8.21 -13.46 -10.39
CA GLU A 213 -9.05 -14.64 -10.12
C GLU A 213 -9.72 -14.60 -8.74
#